data_AF-B6W601-F1
#
_entry.id   AF-B6W601-F1
#
_cell.length_a   1.000
_cell.length_b   1.000
_cell.length_c   1.000
_cell.angle_alpha   90.00
_cell.angle_beta   90.00
_cell.angle_gamma   90.00
#
_symmetry.space_group_name_H-M   'P 1'
#
loop_
_entity.id
_entity.type
_entity.pdbx_description
1 polymer ?
#
loop_
_entity_poly.entity_id
_entity_poly.type
_entity_poly.pdbx_seq_one_letter_code
_entity_poly.pdbx_strand_id
1 'polypeptide(L)'
;KIQLLYLLNPNFIALFALHVLCNIKTAMKSISTNPFLITGYQGPDYFCDREKETASLMSALKNGRNITLISPRRMGKTGLIKNVFYYIQKENKSAACFYLDIFSTQNLQEFVSLLGRSVLGKLDTLSQSTLKSLFSFFKSCRPVISAE
;
A
#
# COMPACT_ATOMS: atom_id res chain seq x y z
N LYS A 1 -47.06 29.28 6.21
CA LYS A 1 -46.67 29.23 7.66
C LYS A 1 -46.95 27.88 8.36
N ILE A 2 -47.79 26.98 7.81
CA ILE A 2 -48.14 25.70 8.46
C ILE A 2 -47.18 24.53 8.08
N GLN A 3 -46.49 24.60 6.93
CA GLN A 3 -45.57 23.53 6.50
C GLN A 3 -44.22 23.48 7.28
N LEU A 4 -43.76 24.57 7.89
CA LEU A 4 -42.49 24.55 8.65
C LEU A 4 -42.61 23.94 10.05
N LEU A 5 -43.82 23.79 10.61
CA LEU A 5 -43.99 23.30 11.98
C LEU A 5 -43.87 21.77 12.08
N TYR A 6 -44.08 21.04 10.98
CA TYR A 6 -43.94 19.58 10.94
C TYR A 6 -42.48 19.10 10.92
N LEU A 7 -41.54 19.96 10.51
CA LEU A 7 -40.10 19.64 10.44
C LEU A 7 -39.36 19.81 11.79
N LEU A 8 -39.99 20.41 12.80
CA LEU A 8 -39.42 20.62 14.14
C LEU A 8 -39.99 19.66 15.19
N ASN A 9 -40.75 18.64 14.78
CA ASN A 9 -41.27 17.64 15.71
C ASN A 9 -40.22 16.54 15.93
N PRO A 10 -39.62 16.41 17.13
CA PRO A 10 -38.52 15.49 17.39
C PRO A 10 -38.88 14.02 17.14
N ASN A 11 -40.17 13.66 17.25
CA ASN A 11 -40.65 12.31 16.95
C ASN A 11 -40.59 11.97 15.45
N PHE A 12 -40.80 12.96 14.56
CA PHE A 12 -40.73 12.75 13.10
C PHE A 12 -39.27 12.62 12.63
N ILE A 13 -38.37 13.42 13.22
CA ILE A 13 -36.92 13.32 12.97
C ILE A 13 -36.40 11.97 13.46
N ALA A 14 -36.83 11.49 14.63
CA ALA A 14 -36.44 10.19 15.15
C ALA A 14 -36.98 9.03 14.28
N LEU A 15 -38.23 9.12 13.80
CA LEU A 15 -38.81 8.10 12.93
C LEU A 15 -38.09 8.06 11.57
N PHE A 16 -37.79 9.23 10.99
CA PHE A 16 -37.05 9.34 9.73
C PHE A 16 -35.60 8.83 9.89
N ALA A 17 -34.91 9.19 10.97
CA ALA A 17 -33.58 8.69 11.28
C ALA A 17 -33.58 7.17 11.48
N LEU A 18 -34.58 6.62 12.19
CA LEU A 18 -34.72 5.18 12.40
C LEU A 18 -35.02 4.44 11.10
N HIS A 19 -35.84 5.01 10.21
CA HIS A 19 -36.16 4.40 8.91
C HIS A 19 -34.96 4.42 7.95
N VAL A 20 -34.16 5.50 7.97
CA VAL A 20 -32.90 5.60 7.21
C VAL A 20 -31.85 4.63 7.78
N LEU A 21 -31.67 4.57 9.11
CA LEU A 21 -30.76 3.63 9.76
C LEU A 21 -31.18 2.16 9.55
N CYS A 22 -32.47 1.87 9.57
CA CYS A 22 -33.00 0.54 9.32
C CYS A 22 -32.75 0.11 7.87
N ASN A 23 -33.04 0.98 6.89
CA ASN A 23 -32.76 0.71 5.46
C ASN A 23 -31.26 0.56 5.16
N ILE A 24 -30.38 1.29 5.84
CA ILE A 24 -28.93 1.11 5.71
C ILE A 24 -28.50 -0.25 6.26
N LYS A 25 -29.08 -0.70 7.38
CA LYS A 25 -28.78 -2.03 7.96
C LYS A 25 -29.28 -3.19 7.10
N THR A 26 -30.44 -3.07 6.44
CA THR A 26 -30.95 -4.13 5.55
C THR A 26 -30.25 -4.19 4.20
N ALA A 27 -29.68 -3.08 3.70
CA ALA A 27 -28.88 -3.07 2.47
C ALA A 27 -27.49 -3.70 2.61
N MET A 28 -27.03 -4.01 3.83
CA MET A 28 -25.73 -4.64 4.10
C MET A 28 -25.80 -6.18 4.17
N LYS A 29 -26.88 -6.82 3.72
CA LYS A 29 -27.00 -8.29 3.74
C LYS A 29 -26.95 -8.90 2.34
N SER A 30 -25.89 -9.68 2.13
CA SER A 30 -25.58 -10.58 1.00
C SER A 30 -25.00 -9.95 -0.27
N ILE A 31 -23.80 -9.36 -0.16
CA ILE A 31 -22.85 -9.44 -1.25
C ILE A 31 -22.32 -10.88 -1.21
N SER A 32 -22.57 -11.69 -2.24
CA SER A 32 -21.88 -12.97 -2.40
C SER A 32 -20.39 -12.67 -2.55
N THR A 33 -19.62 -12.90 -1.48
CA THR A 33 -18.17 -12.72 -1.50
C THR A 33 -17.58 -13.72 -2.46
N ASN A 34 -16.95 -13.22 -3.53
CA ASN A 34 -16.27 -14.06 -4.50
C ASN A 34 -15.25 -14.96 -3.76
N PRO A 35 -15.33 -16.30 -3.89
CA PRO A 35 -14.43 -17.20 -3.19
C PRO A 35 -13.00 -17.18 -3.76
N PHE A 36 -12.79 -16.57 -4.93
CA PHE A 36 -11.50 -16.44 -5.58
C PHE A 36 -10.82 -15.12 -5.23
N LEU A 37 -9.50 -15.20 -5.05
CA LEU A 37 -8.66 -14.02 -4.92
C LEU A 37 -8.55 -13.31 -6.27
N ILE A 38 -9.35 -12.25 -6.45
CA ILE A 38 -9.35 -11.48 -7.71
C ILE A 38 -8.17 -10.50 -7.75
N THR A 39 -7.60 -10.13 -6.60
CA THR A 39 -6.62 -9.05 -6.50
C THR A 39 -5.34 -9.47 -5.78
N GLY A 40 -4.23 -9.38 -6.52
CA GLY A 40 -2.88 -9.24 -5.99
C GLY A 40 -2.42 -10.30 -4.97
N TYR A 41 -1.42 -9.91 -4.19
CA TYR A 41 -0.85 -10.71 -3.09
C TYR A 41 -1.66 -10.44 -1.81
N GLN A 42 -2.14 -11.48 -1.15
CA GLN A 42 -3.00 -11.42 0.05
C GLN A 42 -2.34 -11.96 1.33
N GLY A 43 -1.08 -12.40 1.25
CA GLY A 43 -0.34 -12.95 2.37
C GLY A 43 0.38 -14.26 2.01
N PRO A 44 1.21 -14.77 2.93
CA PRO A 44 1.97 -15.99 2.71
C PRO A 44 1.07 -17.22 2.58
N ASP A 45 -0.05 -17.27 3.30
CA ASP A 45 -0.98 -18.41 3.31
C ASP A 45 -1.64 -18.65 1.94
N TYR A 46 -1.67 -17.62 1.10
CA TYR A 46 -2.24 -17.67 -0.24
C TYR A 46 -1.17 -17.62 -1.36
N PHE A 47 0.11 -17.77 -1.00
CA PHE A 47 1.22 -17.70 -1.94
C PHE A 47 1.93 -19.06 -2.06
N CYS A 48 1.62 -19.77 -3.15
CA CYS A 48 2.02 -21.16 -3.36
C CYS A 48 3.19 -21.32 -4.35
N ASP A 49 3.80 -22.52 -4.34
CA ASP A 49 4.69 -23.07 -5.39
C ASP A 49 5.95 -22.25 -5.70
N ARG A 50 6.47 -21.51 -4.71
CA ARG A 50 7.67 -20.64 -4.85
C ARG A 50 8.53 -20.59 -3.58
N GLU A 51 8.49 -21.62 -2.76
CA GLU A 51 9.18 -21.69 -1.46
C GLU A 51 10.70 -21.69 -1.65
N LYS A 52 11.22 -22.49 -2.60
CA LYS A 52 12.65 -22.56 -2.92
C LYS A 52 13.19 -21.22 -3.42
N GLU A 53 12.44 -20.55 -4.30
CA GLU A 53 12.82 -19.21 -4.78
C GLU A 53 12.77 -18.18 -3.67
N THR A 54 11.73 -18.21 -2.83
CA THR A 54 11.62 -17.33 -1.66
C THR A 54 12.83 -17.50 -0.75
N ALA A 55 13.23 -18.74 -0.44
CA ALA A 55 14.41 -19.03 0.38
C ALA A 55 15.71 -18.52 -0.26
N SER A 56 15.87 -18.70 -1.58
CA SER A 56 17.03 -18.22 -2.33
C SER A 56 17.12 -16.69 -2.31
N LEU A 57 15.99 -15.99 -2.54
CA LEU A 57 15.91 -14.53 -2.48
C LEU A 57 16.19 -14.01 -1.05
N MET A 58 15.60 -14.64 -0.03
CA MET A 58 15.87 -14.29 1.37
C MET A 58 17.36 -14.40 1.71
N SER A 59 18.00 -15.52 1.34
CA SER A 59 19.44 -15.70 1.53
C SER A 59 20.26 -14.66 0.77
N ALA A 60 19.88 -14.35 -0.48
CA ALA A 60 20.58 -13.35 -1.27
C ALA A 60 20.52 -11.95 -0.65
N LEU A 61 19.33 -11.52 -0.22
CA LEU A 61 19.13 -10.20 0.37
C LEU A 61 19.82 -10.06 1.74
N LYS A 62 19.80 -11.11 2.57
CA LYS A 62 20.54 -11.13 3.85
C LYS A 62 22.05 -10.94 3.66
N ASN A 63 22.58 -11.43 2.55
CA ASN A 63 23.99 -11.31 2.18
C ASN A 63 24.29 -10.04 1.37
N GLY A 64 23.36 -9.08 1.28
CA GLY A 64 23.55 -7.80 0.57
C GLY A 64 23.71 -7.95 -0.94
N ARG A 65 23.23 -9.05 -1.55
CA ARG A 65 23.33 -9.28 -2.99
C ARG A 65 22.24 -8.53 -3.75
N ASN A 66 22.62 -7.93 -4.88
CA ASN A 66 21.68 -7.40 -5.87
C ASN A 66 21.09 -8.55 -6.69
N ILE A 67 19.78 -8.50 -6.97
CA ILE A 67 19.04 -9.59 -7.62
C ILE A 67 18.23 -9.03 -8.78
N THR A 68 18.33 -9.68 -9.94
CA THR A 68 17.44 -9.44 -11.09
C THR A 68 16.51 -10.65 -11.24
N LEU A 69 15.20 -10.42 -11.14
CA LEU A 69 14.20 -11.48 -11.25
C LEU A 69 13.62 -11.54 -12.67
N ILE A 70 13.87 -12.63 -13.38
CA ILE A 70 13.40 -12.85 -14.76
C ILE A 70 12.46 -14.06 -14.79
N SER A 71 11.29 -13.91 -15.42
CA SER A 71 10.32 -15.01 -15.64
C SER A 71 9.26 -14.58 -16.66
N PRO A 72 8.45 -15.51 -17.21
CA PRO A 72 7.33 -15.18 -18.09
C PRO A 72 6.29 -14.19 -17.50
N ARG A 73 5.45 -13.60 -18.36
CA ARG A 73 4.36 -12.69 -17.93
C ARG A 73 3.38 -13.44 -17.03
N ARG A 74 2.81 -12.77 -16.02
CA ARG A 74 1.84 -13.32 -15.04
C ARG A 74 2.38 -14.41 -14.09
N MET A 75 3.68 -14.68 -14.05
CA MET A 75 4.31 -15.65 -13.12
C MET A 75 4.42 -15.19 -11.65
N GLY A 76 3.68 -14.16 -11.23
CA GLY A 76 3.65 -13.76 -9.81
C GLY A 76 4.90 -13.07 -9.25
N LYS A 77 5.78 -12.48 -10.08
CA LYS A 77 7.01 -11.78 -9.63
C LYS A 77 6.77 -10.76 -8.51
N THR A 78 5.78 -9.87 -8.68
CA THR A 78 5.44 -8.87 -7.66
C THR A 78 4.93 -9.53 -6.38
N GLY A 79 4.19 -10.63 -6.49
CA GLY A 79 3.76 -11.42 -5.33
C GLY A 79 4.94 -12.03 -4.59
N LEU A 80 5.92 -12.59 -5.32
CA LEU A 80 7.15 -13.14 -4.74
C LEU A 80 7.93 -12.08 -3.95
N ILE A 81 8.10 -10.87 -4.50
CA ILE A 81 8.79 -9.77 -3.81
C ILE A 81 8.03 -9.38 -2.53
N LYS A 82 6.70 -9.25 -2.60
CA LYS A 82 5.87 -8.93 -1.42
C LYS A 82 5.94 -10.03 -0.35
N ASN A 83 5.99 -11.29 -0.76
CA ASN A 83 6.15 -12.43 0.15
C ASN A 83 7.51 -12.41 0.85
N VAL A 84 8.58 -12.15 0.11
CA VAL A 84 9.93 -11.97 0.67
C VAL A 84 9.95 -10.79 1.66
N PHE A 85 9.34 -9.65 1.30
CA PHE A 85 9.23 -8.50 2.20
C PHE A 85 8.47 -8.81 3.49
N TYR A 86 7.42 -9.64 3.41
CA TYR A 86 6.71 -10.11 4.60
C TYR A 86 7.65 -10.87 5.54
N TYR A 87 8.43 -11.82 5.02
CA TYR A 87 9.36 -12.60 5.84
C TYR A 87 10.52 -11.75 6.38
N ILE A 88 11.07 -10.82 5.60
CA ILE A 88 12.12 -9.89 6.07
C ILE A 88 11.62 -9.07 7.26
N GLN A 89 10.41 -8.50 7.16
CA GLN A 89 9.83 -7.69 8.23
C GLN A 89 9.43 -8.53 9.45
N LYS A 90 9.03 -9.80 9.23
CA LYS A 90 8.74 -10.75 10.30
C LYS A 90 10.00 -11.08 11.12
N GLU A 91 11.14 -11.28 10.44
CA GLU A 91 12.43 -11.55 11.10
C GLU A 91 13.06 -10.29 11.68
N ASN A 92 12.93 -9.15 11.00
CA ASN A 92 13.50 -7.87 11.42
C ASN A 92 12.48 -6.74 11.21
N LYS A 93 11.79 -6.37 12.29
CA LYS A 93 10.78 -5.30 12.28
C LYS A 93 11.33 -3.92 11.91
N SER A 94 12.63 -3.71 12.08
CA SER A 94 13.31 -2.45 11.74
C SER A 94 13.73 -2.39 10.26
N ALA A 95 13.63 -3.50 9.52
CA ALA A 95 13.99 -3.53 8.11
C ALA A 95 12.97 -2.76 7.27
N ALA A 96 13.42 -1.71 6.59
CA ALA A 96 12.59 -0.93 5.69
C ALA A 96 12.55 -1.56 4.30
N CYS A 97 11.38 -2.03 3.86
CA CYS A 97 11.17 -2.58 2.52
C CYS A 97 10.40 -1.59 1.63
N PHE A 98 11.00 -1.15 0.53
CA PHE A 98 10.39 -0.23 -0.44
C PHE A 98 10.08 -0.97 -1.75
N TYR A 99 8.86 -0.79 -2.25
CA TYR A 99 8.45 -1.27 -3.58
C TYR A 99 8.15 -0.05 -4.44
N LEU A 100 8.79 0.04 -5.61
CA LEU A 100 8.61 1.14 -6.55
C LEU A 100 8.27 0.55 -7.91
N ASP A 101 7.17 1.01 -8.50
CA ASP A 101 6.81 0.70 -9.88
C ASP A 101 7.24 1.86 -10.78
N ILE A 102 8.30 1.62 -11.56
CA ILE A 102 8.89 2.62 -12.45
C ILE A 102 8.25 2.61 -13.85
N PHE A 103 7.33 1.70 -14.14
CA PHE A 103 6.76 1.58 -15.49
C PHE A 103 6.00 2.84 -15.91
N SER A 104 5.44 3.59 -14.96
CA SER A 104 4.70 4.82 -15.22
C SER A 104 5.57 6.07 -15.34
N THR A 105 6.88 6.01 -15.05
CA THR A 105 7.75 7.19 -15.08
C THR A 105 8.33 7.39 -16.48
N GLN A 106 8.20 8.59 -17.04
CA GLN A 106 8.62 8.91 -18.41
C GLN A 106 10.00 9.55 -18.49
N ASN A 107 10.48 10.12 -17.38
CA ASN A 107 11.76 10.83 -17.31
C ASN A 107 12.40 10.69 -15.93
N LEU A 108 13.66 11.14 -15.83
CA LEU A 108 14.43 11.07 -14.59
C LEU A 108 13.79 11.88 -13.45
N GLN A 109 13.18 13.02 -13.75
CA GLN A 109 12.57 13.88 -12.73
C GLN A 109 11.37 13.20 -12.07
N GLU A 110 10.53 12.53 -12.86
CA GLU A 110 9.41 11.73 -12.35
C GLU A 110 9.90 10.55 -11.51
N PHE A 111 10.95 9.86 -11.95
CA PHE A 111 11.57 8.79 -11.18
C PHE A 111 12.11 9.29 -9.83
N VAL A 112 12.86 10.39 -9.81
CA VAL A 112 13.39 10.99 -8.57
C VAL A 112 12.25 11.42 -7.65
N SER A 113 11.18 11.99 -8.20
CA SER A 113 10.00 12.39 -7.44
C SER A 113 9.26 11.18 -6.84
N LEU A 114 9.08 10.12 -7.62
CA LEU A 114 8.47 8.87 -7.16
C LEU A 114 9.31 8.21 -6.06
N LEU A 115 10.63 8.18 -6.23
CA LEU A 115 11.57 7.66 -5.25
C LEU A 115 11.49 8.45 -3.94
N GLY A 116 11.56 9.78 -4.02
CA GLY A 116 11.45 10.67 -2.87
C GLY A 116 10.15 10.46 -2.09
N ARG A 117 9.00 10.44 -2.78
CA ARG A 117 7.69 10.21 -2.16
C ARG A 117 7.59 8.82 -1.49
N SER A 118 8.08 7.78 -2.17
CA SER A 118 8.01 6.40 -1.66
C SER A 118 8.90 6.18 -0.44
N VAL A 119 10.07 6.82 -0.41
CA VAL A 119 11.00 6.72 0.70
C VAL A 119 10.53 7.58 1.87
N LEU A 120 10.23 8.86 1.63
CA LEU A 120 9.84 9.79 2.70
C LEU A 120 8.51 9.37 3.36
N GLY A 121 7.50 9.01 2.56
CA GLY A 121 6.19 8.59 3.08
C GLY A 121 6.23 7.31 3.93
N LYS A 122 7.26 6.45 3.77
CA LYS A 122 7.50 5.29 4.63
C LYS A 122 8.47 5.56 5.79
N LEU A 123 9.24 6.63 5.74
CA LEU A 123 10.19 7.01 6.81
C LEU A 123 9.57 7.95 7.84
N ASP A 124 8.51 8.69 7.50
CA ASP A 124 7.78 9.50 8.48
C ASP A 124 7.17 8.62 9.60
N THR A 125 6.99 7.33 9.37
CA THR A 125 6.66 6.32 10.39
C THR A 125 7.87 5.68 11.06
N LEU A 126 9.09 5.84 10.52
CA LEU A 126 10.33 5.18 10.94
C LEU A 126 11.52 6.16 11.08
N SER A 127 11.48 6.98 12.14
CA SER A 127 12.59 7.66 12.84
C SER A 127 13.43 8.74 12.12
N GLN A 128 13.80 9.75 12.92
CA GLN A 128 14.56 10.95 12.55
C GLN A 128 16.00 10.73 12.03
N SER A 129 16.62 9.56 12.30
CA SER A 129 18.01 9.30 11.89
C SER A 129 18.16 9.02 10.40
N THR A 130 17.18 8.33 9.80
CA THR A 130 17.19 7.99 8.37
C THR A 130 16.93 9.21 7.49
N LEU A 131 16.16 10.18 7.99
CA LEU A 131 15.94 11.48 7.34
C LEU A 131 17.27 12.22 7.15
N LYS A 132 18.17 12.22 8.13
CA LYS A 132 19.48 12.91 8.02
C LYS A 132 20.36 12.31 6.93
N SER A 133 20.44 10.99 6.84
CA SER A 133 21.17 10.31 5.77
C SER A 133 20.52 10.59 4.41
N LEU A 134 19.19 10.56 4.32
CA LEU A 134 18.48 10.85 3.08
C LEU A 134 18.65 12.31 2.62
N PHE A 135 18.57 13.29 3.53
CA PHE A 135 18.88 14.69 3.24
C PHE A 135 20.32 14.88 2.77
N SER A 136 21.27 14.05 3.24
CA SER A 136 22.64 14.08 2.72
C SER A 136 22.74 13.56 1.29
N PHE A 137 21.94 12.55 0.91
CA PHE A 137 21.80 12.11 -0.47
C PHE A 137 21.09 13.17 -1.34
N PHE A 138 20.00 13.76 -0.86
CA PHE A 138 19.30 14.83 -1.57
C PHE A 138 20.08 16.15 -1.62
N LYS A 139 21.07 16.39 -0.75
CA LYS A 139 22.01 17.52 -0.92
C LYS A 139 22.85 17.41 -2.19
N SER A 140 23.11 16.20 -2.69
CA SER A 140 23.84 16.00 -3.95
C SER A 140 22.96 16.26 -5.18
N CYS A 141 21.64 16.15 -5.05
CA CYS A 141 20.70 16.54 -6.10
C CYS A 141 20.33 18.01 -5.86
N ARG A 142 20.48 18.90 -6.85
CA ARG A 142 19.83 20.23 -6.78
C ARG A 142 18.43 20.11 -7.39
N PRO A 143 17.36 19.86 -6.61
CA PRO A 143 16.02 19.91 -7.16
C PRO A 143 15.73 21.35 -7.58
N VAL A 144 15.39 21.55 -8.86
CA VAL A 144 14.75 22.78 -9.33
C VAL A 144 13.26 22.60 -9.09
N ILE A 145 12.75 23.26 -8.06
CA ILE A 145 11.32 23.29 -7.78
C ILE A 145 10.73 24.41 -8.64
N SER A 146 10.08 24.05 -9.74
CA SER A 146 9.20 24.97 -10.46
C SER A 146 7.80 24.84 -9.87
N ALA A 147 7.25 25.94 -9.37
CA ALA A 147 5.84 26.05 -9.03
C ALA A 147 5.11 26.59 -10.26
N GLU A 148 4.24 25.77 -10.84
CA GLU A 148 3.12 26.22 -11.68
C GLU A 148 1.84 26.11 -10.86
#